data_AF-A0AAU4AVM2-F1
#
_entry.id   AF-A0AAU4AVM2-F1
#
_cell.length_a   1.000
_cell.length_b   1.000
_cell.length_c   1.000
_cell.angle_alpha   90.00
_cell.angle_beta   90.00
_cell.angle_gamma   90.00
#
_symmetry.space_group_name_H-M   'P 1'
#
loop_
_entity.id
_entity.type
_entity.pdbx_description
1 polymer ?
#
loop_
_entity_poly.entity_id
_entity_poly.type
_entity_poly.pdbx_seq_one_letter_code
_entity_poly.pdbx_strand_id
1 'polypeptide(L)'
;MAASQANALGTLLRLIDAHPHLPGAYIVSHCFIPQRVDVQLDSPSGLEAWREALNLPTCAIEPKRFPDPGRQELEMSADVGTATIRVYAIFPAARDDSRRTA
;
A
#
# COMPACT_ATOMS: atom_id res chain seq x y z
N MET A 1 -19.26 7.19 -11.72
CA MET A 1 -18.35 7.59 -10.63
C MET A 1 -18.67 6.84 -9.33
N ALA A 2 -19.80 7.08 -8.66
CA ALA A 2 -20.14 6.37 -7.42
C ALA A 2 -20.15 4.83 -7.55
N ALA A 3 -20.69 4.31 -8.65
CA ALA A 3 -20.67 2.87 -8.94
C ALA A 3 -19.24 2.29 -9.05
N SER A 4 -18.30 3.04 -9.63
CA SER A 4 -16.91 2.62 -9.76
C SER A 4 -16.19 2.61 -8.41
N GLN A 5 -16.43 3.61 -7.56
CA GLN A 5 -15.93 3.63 -6.18
C GLN A 5 -16.49 2.47 -5.35
N ALA A 6 -17.79 2.24 -5.44
CA ALA A 6 -18.44 1.12 -4.76
C ALA A 6 -17.87 -0.22 -5.22
N ASN A 7 -17.60 -0.39 -6.51
CA ASN A 7 -16.95 -1.59 -7.02
C ASN A 7 -15.51 -1.74 -6.48
N ALA A 8 -14.70 -0.68 -6.51
CA ALA A 8 -13.33 -0.73 -6.00
C ALA A 8 -13.27 -1.07 -4.50
N LEU A 9 -14.13 -0.45 -3.68
CA LEU A 9 -14.29 -0.79 -2.27
C LEU A 9 -14.80 -2.22 -2.07
N GLY A 10 -15.76 -2.67 -2.89
CA GLY A 10 -16.27 -4.04 -2.85
C GLY A 10 -15.21 -5.08 -3.19
N THR A 11 -14.31 -4.77 -4.13
CA THR A 11 -13.14 -5.62 -4.43
C THR A 11 -12.17 -5.66 -3.25
N LEU A 12 -11.88 -4.52 -2.62
CA LEU A 12 -11.06 -4.50 -1.41
C LEU A 12 -11.67 -5.32 -0.27
N LEU A 13 -12.98 -5.21 -0.04
CA LEU A 13 -13.67 -5.98 1.00
C LEU A 13 -13.56 -7.49 0.76
N ARG A 14 -13.80 -7.95 -0.47
CA ARG A 14 -13.63 -9.38 -0.82
C ARG A 14 -12.20 -9.87 -0.59
N LEU A 15 -11.20 -9.03 -0.84
CA LEU A 15 -9.80 -9.35 -0.56
C LEU A 15 -9.57 -9.50 0.95
N ILE A 16 -10.07 -8.56 1.76
CA ILE A 16 -9.95 -8.62 3.22
C ILE A 16 -10.67 -9.85 3.79
N ASP A 17 -11.87 -10.16 3.30
CA ASP A 17 -12.64 -11.34 3.70
C ASP A 17 -11.88 -12.64 3.39
N ALA A 18 -11.18 -12.70 2.25
CA ALA A 18 -10.36 -13.85 1.87
C ALA A 18 -9.06 -13.96 2.67
N HIS A 19 -8.55 -12.86 3.23
CA HIS A 19 -7.29 -12.80 3.98
C HIS A 19 -7.49 -12.13 5.36
N PRO A 20 -8.18 -12.78 6.31
CA PRO A 20 -8.56 -12.18 7.59
C PRO A 20 -7.39 -11.86 8.52
N HIS A 21 -6.18 -12.29 8.18
CA HIS A 21 -4.94 -12.01 8.90
C HIS A 21 -4.23 -10.74 8.39
N LEU A 22 -4.78 -10.06 7.39
CA LEU A 22 -4.21 -8.81 6.91
C LEU A 22 -4.17 -7.77 8.03
N PRO A 23 -3.07 -7.01 8.16
CA PRO A 23 -2.99 -5.94 9.14
C PRO A 23 -4.01 -4.86 8.80
N GLY A 24 -4.58 -4.27 9.85
CA GLY A 24 -5.45 -3.10 9.73
C GLY A 24 -4.75 -1.98 8.97
N ALA A 25 -5.52 -1.23 8.19
CA ALA A 25 -5.00 -0.22 7.29
C ALA A 25 -5.93 1.00 7.22
N TYR A 26 -5.36 2.15 6.93
CA TYR A 26 -6.14 3.34 6.59
C TYR A 26 -6.50 3.31 5.10
N ILE A 27 -7.79 3.38 4.78
CA ILE A 27 -8.33 3.18 3.43
C ILE A 27 -8.77 4.52 2.86
N VAL A 28 -8.31 4.83 1.63
CA VAL A 28 -8.66 6.05 0.91
C VAL A 28 -9.30 5.71 -0.44
N SER A 29 -10.52 6.19 -0.64
CA SER A 29 -11.19 6.18 -1.95
C SER A 29 -11.02 7.52 -2.67
N HIS A 30 -10.95 7.51 -3.99
CA HIS A 30 -10.73 8.73 -4.78
C HIS A 30 -11.97 9.10 -5.58
N CYS A 31 -12.27 10.40 -5.73
CA CYS A 31 -13.37 10.87 -6.60
C CYS A 31 -12.94 11.05 -8.06
N PHE A 32 -11.69 11.43 -8.30
CA PHE A 32 -11.13 11.66 -9.64
C PHE A 32 -10.63 10.37 -10.32
N ILE A 33 -10.21 9.38 -9.53
CA ILE A 33 -9.78 8.05 -10.02
C ILE A 33 -10.64 7.00 -9.30
N PRO A 34 -11.94 6.92 -9.61
CA PRO A 34 -12.91 6.23 -8.77
C PRO A 34 -12.71 4.70 -8.69
N GLN A 35 -11.93 4.11 -9.59
CA GLN A 35 -11.56 2.70 -9.58
C GLN A 35 -10.38 2.38 -8.68
N ARG A 36 -9.71 3.41 -8.12
CA ARG A 36 -8.52 3.24 -7.28
C ARG A 36 -8.89 3.31 -5.80
N VAL A 37 -8.25 2.46 -5.01
CA VAL A 37 -8.26 2.51 -3.55
C VAL A 37 -6.82 2.48 -3.06
N ASP A 38 -6.49 3.39 -2.15
CA ASP A 38 -5.18 3.41 -1.49
C ASP A 38 -5.32 2.85 -0.08
N VAL A 39 -4.39 1.97 0.27
CA VAL A 39 -4.30 1.28 1.56
C VAL A 39 -2.98 1.73 2.20
N GLN A 40 -3.08 2.52 3.25
CA GLN A 40 -1.93 3.02 3.98
C GLN A 40 -1.69 2.18 5.23
N LEU A 41 -0.45 1.74 5.40
CA LEU A 41 0.02 0.95 6.52
C LEU A 41 1.01 1.76 7.37
N ASP A 42 1.11 1.41 8.64
CA ASP A 42 2.01 2.08 9.59
C ASP A 42 3.45 1.55 9.54
N SER A 43 3.70 0.42 8.87
CA SER A 43 5.02 -0.21 8.84
C SER A 43 5.31 -1.01 7.57
N PRO A 44 6.60 -1.16 7.19
CA PRO A 44 7.01 -2.01 6.08
C PRO A 44 6.61 -3.48 6.22
N SER A 45 6.59 -4.04 7.44
CA SER A 45 6.19 -5.43 7.66
C SER A 45 4.76 -5.71 7.23
N GLY A 46 3.88 -4.71 7.29
CA GLY A 46 2.52 -4.86 6.80
C GLY A 46 2.44 -5.00 5.28
N LEU A 47 3.37 -4.38 4.53
CA LEU A 47 3.36 -4.45 3.07
C LEU A 47 3.53 -5.88 2.57
N GLU A 48 4.34 -6.70 3.23
CA GLU A 48 4.55 -8.10 2.85
C GLU A 48 3.28 -8.93 2.97
N ALA A 49 2.51 -8.78 4.05
CA ALA A 49 1.23 -9.48 4.21
C ALA A 49 0.24 -9.10 3.09
N TRP A 50 0.19 -7.82 2.75
CA TRP A 50 -0.63 -7.34 1.63
C TRP A 50 -0.09 -7.83 0.27
N ARG A 51 1.22 -7.97 0.11
CA ARG A 51 1.85 -8.44 -1.14
C ARG A 51 1.42 -9.87 -1.42
N GLU A 52 1.44 -10.71 -0.39
CA GLU A 52 1.01 -12.10 -0.46
C GLU A 52 -0.48 -12.22 -0.77
N ALA A 53 -1.33 -11.41 -0.11
CA ALA A 53 -2.77 -11.39 -0.40
C ALA A 53 -3.08 -10.96 -1.84
N LEU A 54 -2.31 -10.02 -2.39
CA LEU A 54 -2.44 -9.57 -3.79
C LEU A 54 -1.72 -10.51 -4.79
N ASN A 55 -1.11 -11.59 -4.32
CA ASN A 55 -0.33 -12.54 -5.12
C ASN A 55 0.74 -11.86 -5.99
N LEU A 56 1.45 -10.90 -5.42
CA LEU A 56 2.51 -10.15 -6.09
C LEU A 56 3.91 -10.75 -5.82
N PRO A 57 4.84 -10.67 -6.79
CA PRO A 57 6.23 -11.08 -6.59
C PRO A 57 6.93 -10.16 -5.58
N THR A 58 7.98 -10.66 -4.91
CA THR A 58 8.74 -9.89 -3.89
C THR A 58 9.35 -8.60 -4.43
N CYS A 59 9.67 -8.56 -5.74
CA CYS A 59 10.20 -7.35 -6.38
C CYS A 59 9.14 -6.28 -6.68
N ALA A 60 7.86 -6.50 -6.37
CA ALA A 60 6.78 -5.54 -6.61
C ALA A 60 6.75 -4.36 -5.61
N ILE A 61 7.47 -4.48 -4.49
CA ILE A 61 7.58 -3.39 -3.51
C ILE A 61 8.68 -2.43 -3.96
N GLU A 62 8.29 -1.21 -4.26
CA GLU A 62 9.16 -0.17 -4.79
C GLU A 62 9.32 0.99 -3.80
N PRO A 63 10.54 1.54 -3.66
CA PRO A 63 10.72 2.78 -2.94
C PRO A 63 10.19 3.98 -3.73
N LYS A 64 9.41 4.83 -3.07
CA LYS A 64 9.01 6.14 -3.59
C LYS A 64 9.79 7.26 -2.94
N ARG A 65 10.03 8.30 -3.73
CA ARG A 65 10.58 9.56 -3.22
C ARG A 65 9.52 10.23 -2.36
N PHE A 66 9.82 10.34 -1.08
CA PHE A 66 9.02 11.11 -0.15
C PHE A 66 9.64 12.50 0.08
N PRO A 67 8.85 13.59 0.11
CA PRO A 67 9.41 14.95 0.23
C PRO A 67 10.17 15.20 1.54
N ASP A 68 9.78 14.53 2.63
CA ASP A 68 10.44 14.64 3.93
C ASP A 68 11.65 13.68 4.00
N PRO A 69 12.89 14.18 4.10
CA PRO A 69 14.10 13.34 4.15
C PRO A 69 14.18 12.48 5.41
N GLY A 70 13.41 12.78 6.46
CA GLY A 70 13.28 11.96 7.66
C GLY A 70 12.34 10.77 7.49
N ARG A 71 11.70 10.62 6.33
CA ARG A 71 10.73 9.57 6.04
C ARG A 71 11.04 8.87 4.72
N GLN A 72 10.63 7.61 4.65
CA GLN A 72 10.69 6.78 3.46
C GLN A 72 9.27 6.28 3.15
N GLU A 73 9.02 6.08 1.86
CA GLU A 73 7.79 5.46 1.37
C GLU A 73 8.15 4.21 0.59
N LEU A 74 7.50 3.11 0.93
CA LEU A 74 7.47 1.90 0.11
C LEU A 74 6.04 1.72 -0.39
N GLU A 75 5.88 1.34 -1.66
CA GLU A 75 4.57 1.07 -2.23
C GLU A 75 4.59 -0.14 -3.15
N MET A 76 3.41 -0.65 -3.42
CA MET A 76 3.14 -1.59 -4.50
C MET A 76 1.72 -1.33 -5.02
N SER A 77 1.40 -1.81 -6.22
CA SER A 77 0.06 -1.71 -6.78
C SER A 77 -0.32 -2.97 -7.54
N ALA A 78 -1.60 -3.32 -7.47
CA ALA A 78 -2.17 -4.43 -8.23
C ALA A 78 -3.51 -4.02 -8.85
N ASP A 79 -3.77 -4.51 -10.06
CA ASP A 79 -5.09 -4.46 -10.65
C ASP A 79 -5.86 -5.75 -10.32
N VAL A 80 -6.99 -5.61 -9.64
CA VAL A 80 -7.88 -6.71 -9.25
C VAL A 80 -9.24 -6.49 -9.92
N GLY A 81 -9.44 -7.19 -11.03
CA GLY A 81 -10.60 -6.95 -11.90
C GLY A 81 -10.53 -5.55 -12.51
N THR A 82 -11.52 -4.71 -12.19
CA THR A 82 -11.58 -3.31 -12.64
C THR A 82 -11.03 -2.31 -11.62
N ALA A 83 -10.56 -2.78 -10.46
CA ALA A 83 -10.09 -1.93 -9.37
C ALA A 83 -8.56 -1.93 -9.30
N THR A 84 -7.96 -0.78 -9.04
CA THR A 84 -6.53 -0.68 -8.73
C THR A 84 -6.36 -0.50 -7.23
N ILE A 85 -5.65 -1.42 -6.59
CA ILE A 85 -5.31 -1.34 -5.16
C ILE A 85 -3.86 -0.93 -5.05
N ARG A 86 -3.61 0.26 -4.50
CA ARG A 86 -2.26 0.71 -4.11
C ARG A 86 -2.10 0.49 -2.63
N VAL A 87 -1.04 -0.20 -2.23
CA VAL A 87 -0.70 -0.38 -0.81
C VAL A 87 0.63 0.31 -0.57
N TYR A 88 0.72 1.11 0.48
CA TYR A 88 1.92 1.88 0.77
C TYR A 88 2.11 2.06 2.27
N ALA A 89 3.36 2.22 2.69
CA ALA A 89 3.73 2.53 4.06
C ALA A 89 4.70 3.71 4.06
N ILE A 90 4.47 4.66 4.97
CA ILE A 90 5.38 5.78 5.23
C ILE A 90 5.96 5.59 6.62
N PHE A 91 7.29 5.52 6.72
CA PHE A 91 7.98 5.21 7.97
C PHE A 91 9.26 6.05 8.10
N PRO A 92 9.82 6.19 9.32
CA PRO A 92 11.06 6.92 9.52
C PRO A 92 12.19 6.34 8.67
N ALA A 93 12.97 7.20 8.03
CA ALA A 93 14.18 6.76 7.33
C ALA A 93 15.17 6.14 8.33
N ALA A 94 15.82 5.04 7.96
CA ALA A 94 16.92 4.51 8.75
C ALA A 94 18.00 5.60 8.90
N ARG A 95 18.49 5.82 10.12
CA ARG A 95 19.61 6.73 10.35
C ARG A 95 20.84 6.13 9.67
N ASP A 96 21.45 6.91 8.77
CA ASP A 96 22.75 6.58 8.20
C ASP A 96 23.85 6.85 9.23
N ASP A 97 24.18 5.84 10.05
CA ASP A 97 25.27 5.91 11.04
C ASP A 97 26.67 5.74 10.41
N SER A 98 26.76 5.63 9.08
CA SER A 98 28.01 5.38 8.35
C SER A 98 29.03 6.54 8.40
N ARG A 99 28.69 7.67 9.03
CA ARG A 99 29.60 8.83 9.20
C ARG A 99 30.30 8.90 10.56
N ARG A 100 30.12 7.93 11.47
CA ARG A 100 30.72 7.96 12.82
C ARG A 100 32.10 7.33 12.94
N THR A 101 32.64 6.76 11.88
CA THR A 101 34.02 6.23 11.83
C THR A 101 34.82 6.97 10.76
N ALA A 102 35.21 8.22 11.06
CA ALA A 102 36.24 8.96 10.36
C ALA A 102 37.19 9.56 11.40
#